data_AF-A0AA36M5C5-F1
#
_entry.id   AF-A0AA36M5C5-F1
#
_cell.length_a   1.000
_cell.length_b   1.000
_cell.length_c   1.000
_cell.angle_alpha   90.00
_cell.angle_beta   90.00
_cell.angle_gamma   90.00
#
_symmetry.space_group_name_H-M   'P 1'
#
loop_
_entity.id
_entity.type
_entity.pdbx_description
1 polymer ?
#
loop_
_entity_poly.entity_id
_entity_poly.type
_entity_poly.pdbx_seq_one_letter_code
_entity_poly.pdbx_strand_id
1 'polypeptide(L)'
;MSVLFVAFLLGVFGHASSSWEMVEVLLASDHYNNVTQQHTALYDFIELFDEFAEQNGLHFNKRNFRQLEAYISGLPVARYGIRNIDCEAFRNFLSGVKAQRYHLQYASVKCGGMTYSFCMGFACDPYGYVTASPYSTTAW
;
A
#
# COMPACT_ATOMS: atom_id res chain seq x y z
N MET A 1 -20.95 -38.07 39.96
CA MET A 1 -20.33 -36.74 40.10
C MET A 1 -18.89 -36.92 39.65
N SER A 2 -18.36 -36.36 38.56
CA SER A 2 -18.71 -35.16 37.81
C SER A 2 -18.55 -35.42 36.31
N VAL A 3 -19.59 -35.04 35.55
CA VAL A 3 -19.53 -34.78 34.11
C VAL A 3 -18.78 -33.45 33.93
N LEU A 4 -17.89 -33.35 32.95
CA LEU A 4 -17.81 -32.21 32.00
C LEU A 4 -16.61 -32.39 31.05
N PHE A 5 -16.89 -33.10 29.96
CA PHE A 5 -16.38 -32.79 28.64
C PHE A 5 -16.63 -31.30 28.35
N VAL A 6 -15.58 -30.52 28.09
CA VAL A 6 -15.70 -29.25 27.36
C VAL A 6 -14.65 -29.26 26.25
N ALA A 7 -14.98 -29.97 25.19
CA ALA A 7 -14.47 -29.68 23.85
C ALA A 7 -15.45 -28.68 23.20
N PHE A 8 -14.92 -27.85 22.30
CA PHE A 8 -15.64 -26.93 21.41
C PHE A 8 -16.27 -25.69 22.04
N LEU A 9 -15.56 -24.56 22.00
CA LEU A 9 -16.11 -23.30 21.47
C LEU A 9 -14.99 -22.47 20.81
N LEU A 10 -14.89 -22.62 19.49
CA LEU A 10 -14.83 -21.53 18.52
C LEU A 10 -13.79 -20.41 18.77
N GLY A 11 -12.53 -20.72 18.46
CA GLY A 11 -11.51 -19.72 18.12
C GLY A 11 -11.28 -19.63 16.61
N VAL A 12 -12.31 -19.88 15.78
CA VAL A 12 -12.25 -19.56 14.36
C VAL A 12 -12.48 -18.06 14.25
N PHE A 13 -11.43 -17.26 14.39
CA PHE A 13 -11.38 -15.95 13.71
C PHE A 13 -11.25 -16.20 12.21
N GLY A 14 -12.25 -16.87 11.65
CA GLY A 14 -12.56 -16.75 10.25
C GLY A 14 -13.22 -15.40 10.09
N HIS A 15 -12.41 -14.34 10.02
CA HIS A 15 -12.85 -13.17 9.26
C HIS A 15 -13.23 -13.73 7.90
N ALA A 16 -14.53 -13.72 7.60
CA ALA A 16 -15.03 -13.99 6.28
C ALA A 16 -14.39 -12.96 5.36
N SER A 17 -13.22 -13.29 4.83
CA SER A 17 -12.52 -12.53 3.82
C SER A 17 -13.44 -12.56 2.62
N SER A 18 -14.13 -11.44 2.42
CA SER A 18 -14.95 -11.14 1.24
C SER A 18 -14.16 -11.57 0.01
N SER A 19 -14.53 -12.71 -0.58
CA SER A 19 -13.64 -13.46 -1.48
C SER A 19 -13.47 -12.83 -2.88
N TRP A 20 -13.78 -11.54 -3.04
CA TRP A 20 -13.71 -10.82 -4.32
C TRP A 20 -13.33 -9.34 -4.18
N GLU A 21 -13.00 -8.88 -2.98
CA GLU A 21 -12.64 -7.48 -2.79
C GLU A 21 -11.21 -7.22 -3.28
N MET A 22 -11.09 -6.36 -4.29
CA MET A 22 -9.79 -5.86 -4.71
C MET A 22 -9.24 -4.97 -3.60
N VAL A 23 -8.04 -5.30 -3.12
CA VAL A 23 -7.28 -4.40 -2.26
C VAL A 23 -6.70 -3.30 -3.14
N GLU A 24 -7.07 -2.06 -2.86
CA GLU A 24 -6.49 -0.90 -3.53
C GLU A 24 -5.33 -0.37 -2.69
N VAL A 25 -4.18 -0.14 -3.31
CA VAL A 25 -2.99 0.41 -2.66
C VAL A 25 -2.62 1.71 -3.35
N LEU A 26 -2.47 2.79 -2.59
CA LEU A 26 -1.95 4.06 -3.07
C LEU A 26 -0.57 4.27 -2.45
N LEU A 27 0.44 4.47 -3.29
CA LEU A 27 1.81 4.75 -2.85
C LEU A 27 2.23 6.12 -3.40
N ALA A 28 2.93 6.90 -2.58
CA ALA A 28 3.57 8.14 -3.00
C ALA A 28 5.04 8.12 -2.59
N SER A 29 5.90 8.51 -3.52
CA SER A 29 7.34 8.58 -3.29
C SER A 29 7.79 9.99 -2.89
N ASP A 30 8.91 10.06 -2.17
CA ASP A 30 9.62 11.32 -1.89
C ASP A 30 10.45 11.83 -3.09
N HIS A 31 10.46 11.10 -4.22
CA HIS A 31 11.13 11.45 -5.48
C HIS A 31 10.38 12.48 -6.36
N TYR A 32 9.86 13.56 -5.79
CA TYR A 32 9.04 14.52 -6.55
C TYR A 32 9.84 15.54 -7.40
N ASN A 33 11.14 15.73 -7.12
CA ASN A 33 11.95 16.82 -7.66
C ASN A 33 12.60 16.57 -9.03
N ASN A 34 12.59 15.34 -9.55
CA ASN A 34 13.30 14.99 -10.78
C ASN A 34 12.56 13.91 -11.57
N VAL A 35 12.31 14.17 -12.86
CA VAL A 35 11.60 13.26 -13.78
C VAL A 35 12.24 11.87 -13.82
N THR A 36 13.57 11.78 -13.81
CA THR A 36 14.27 10.48 -13.77
C THR A 36 13.96 9.73 -12.48
N GLN A 37 13.90 10.43 -11.35
CA GLN A 37 13.57 9.84 -10.05
C GLN A 37 12.08 9.45 -9.94
N GLN A 38 11.19 10.16 -10.63
CA GLN A 38 9.79 9.79 -10.71
C GLN A 38 9.60 8.46 -11.44
N HIS A 39 10.37 8.22 -12.51
CA HIS A 39 10.38 6.93 -13.20
C HIS A 39 10.92 5.80 -12.31
N THR A 40 11.95 6.07 -11.50
CA THR A 40 12.49 5.06 -10.57
C THR A 40 11.52 4.72 -9.44
N ALA A 41 10.72 5.67 -8.97
CA ALA A 41 9.73 5.43 -7.93
C ALA A 41 8.74 4.30 -8.25
N LEU A 42 8.31 4.18 -9.52
CA LEU A 42 7.43 3.06 -9.89
C LEU A 42 8.13 1.71 -9.81
N TYR A 43 9.43 1.63 -10.10
CA TYR A 43 10.21 0.41 -9.92
C TYR A 43 10.33 0.04 -8.44
N ASP A 44 10.58 1.04 -7.57
CA ASP A 44 10.63 0.84 -6.12
C ASP A 44 9.29 0.31 -5.58
N PHE A 45 8.16 0.80 -6.11
CA PHE A 45 6.83 0.29 -5.77
C PHE A 45 6.64 -1.17 -6.19
N ILE A 46 7.13 -1.55 -7.38
CA ILE A 46 7.07 -2.96 -7.82
C ILE A 46 7.92 -3.85 -6.92
N GLU A 47 9.14 -3.43 -6.55
CA GLU A 47 10.00 -4.19 -5.64
C GLU A 47 9.32 -4.41 -4.28
N LEU A 48 8.59 -3.41 -3.76
CA LEU A 48 7.81 -3.54 -2.53
C LEU A 48 6.74 -4.65 -2.63
N PHE A 49 6.04 -4.74 -3.76
CA PHE A 49 5.05 -5.79 -3.97
C PHE A 49 5.71 -7.16 -4.15
N ASP A 50 6.83 -7.23 -4.86
CA ASP A 50 7.58 -8.47 -5.05
C ASP A 50 8.08 -9.03 -3.71
N GLU A 51 8.58 -8.16 -2.80
CA GLU A 51 8.98 -8.58 -1.46
C GLU A 51 7.81 -9.09 -0.63
N PHE A 52 6.66 -8.39 -0.66
CA PHE A 52 5.46 -8.90 0.00
C PHE A 52 5.05 -10.26 -0.55
N ALA A 53 5.09 -10.44 -1.87
CA ALA A 53 4.73 -11.68 -2.51
C ALA A 53 5.66 -12.82 -2.09
N GLU A 54 6.97 -12.59 -2.08
CA GLU A 54 7.97 -13.55 -1.64
C GLU A 54 7.75 -13.98 -0.19
N GLN A 55 7.57 -13.02 0.73
CA GLN A 55 7.34 -13.29 2.15
C GLN A 55 6.06 -14.10 2.43
N ASN A 56 5.07 -14.03 1.54
CA ASN A 56 3.77 -14.67 1.69
C ASN A 56 3.57 -15.86 0.74
N GLY A 57 4.60 -16.27 -0.01
CA GLY A 57 4.49 -17.38 -0.96
C GLY A 57 3.50 -17.13 -2.10
N LEU A 58 3.33 -15.87 -2.49
CA LEU A 58 2.41 -15.44 -3.54
C LEU A 58 3.14 -15.25 -4.87
N HIS A 59 2.37 -15.24 -5.96
CA HIS A 59 2.88 -14.90 -7.28
C HIS A 59 1.94 -13.90 -7.97
N PHE A 60 2.44 -12.69 -8.20
CA PHE A 60 1.70 -11.66 -8.92
C PHE A 60 1.79 -11.86 -10.43
N ASN A 61 0.66 -11.63 -11.09
CA ASN A 61 0.47 -11.70 -12.52
C ASN A 61 -0.62 -10.71 -12.95
N LYS A 62 -0.82 -10.56 -14.26
CA LYS A 62 -1.78 -9.57 -14.81
C LYS A 62 -3.25 -9.77 -14.38
N ARG A 63 -3.61 -10.93 -13.83
CA ARG A 63 -4.97 -11.23 -13.34
C ARG A 63 -5.19 -10.79 -11.89
N ASN A 64 -4.17 -10.87 -11.05
CA ASN A 64 -4.28 -10.58 -9.61
C ASN A 64 -3.54 -9.30 -9.17
N PHE A 65 -2.71 -8.71 -10.03
CA PHE A 65 -1.99 -7.47 -9.75
C PHE A 65 -2.08 -6.52 -10.95
N ARG A 66 -2.50 -5.27 -10.71
CA ARG A 66 -2.66 -4.25 -11.75
C ARG A 66 -2.25 -2.88 -11.22
N GLN A 67 -1.47 -2.14 -12.01
CA GLN A 67 -1.38 -0.70 -11.87
C GLN A 67 -2.68 -0.09 -12.44
N LEU A 68 -3.44 0.59 -11.60
CA LEU A 68 -4.70 1.24 -11.97
C LEU A 68 -4.46 2.65 -12.47
N GLU A 69 -3.55 3.36 -11.83
CA GLU A 69 -3.19 4.74 -12.14
C GLU A 69 -1.73 4.98 -11.75
N ALA A 70 -1.03 5.84 -12.48
CA ALA A 70 0.32 6.27 -12.13
C ALA A 70 0.55 7.70 -12.59
N TYR A 71 1.56 8.33 -12.00
CA TYR A 71 1.88 9.73 -12.20
C TYR A 71 0.69 10.64 -11.86
N ILE A 72 -0.03 10.33 -10.78
CA ILE A 72 -1.24 11.06 -10.39
C ILE A 72 -0.85 12.52 -10.16
N SER A 73 -1.50 13.43 -10.90
CA SER A 73 -1.18 14.87 -10.91
C SER A 73 0.27 15.20 -11.31
N GLY A 74 0.93 14.36 -12.11
CA GLY A 74 2.31 14.57 -12.57
C GLY A 74 3.39 14.25 -11.53
N LEU A 75 3.03 13.54 -10.45
CA LEU A 75 3.90 13.23 -9.33
C LEU A 75 4.12 11.72 -9.18
N PRO A 76 5.16 11.26 -8.47
CA PRO A 76 5.46 9.83 -8.33
C PRO A 76 4.50 9.15 -7.33
N VAL A 77 3.22 9.18 -7.69
CA VAL A 77 2.09 8.62 -6.97
C VAL A 77 1.41 7.63 -7.89
N ALA A 78 1.14 6.44 -7.38
CA ALA A 78 0.51 5.38 -8.15
C ALA A 78 -0.50 4.59 -7.31
N ARG A 79 -1.56 4.17 -7.99
CA ARG A 79 -2.62 3.33 -7.44
C ARG A 79 -2.52 1.94 -8.05
N TYR A 80 -2.54 0.93 -7.20
CA TYR A 80 -2.49 -0.48 -7.56
C TYR A 80 -3.73 -1.22 -7.06
N GLY A 81 -4.13 -2.25 -7.78
CA GLY A 81 -5.22 -3.15 -7.42
C GLY A 81 -4.71 -4.57 -7.32
N ILE A 82 -4.95 -5.19 -6.16
CA ILE A 82 -4.46 -6.53 -5.84
C ILE A 82 -5.64 -7.43 -5.46
N ARG A 83 -5.63 -8.66 -5.97
CA ARG A 83 -6.62 -9.70 -5.65
C ARG A 83 -5.93 -10.89 -5.01
N ASN A 84 -6.72 -11.67 -4.27
CA ASN A 84 -6.29 -12.92 -3.64
C ASN A 84 -5.13 -12.73 -2.66
N ILE A 85 -5.12 -11.61 -1.93
CA ILE A 85 -4.20 -11.36 -0.83
C ILE A 85 -4.97 -11.19 0.47
N ASP A 86 -4.31 -11.51 1.58
CA ASP A 86 -4.79 -11.10 2.90
C ASP A 86 -4.49 -9.61 3.09
N CYS A 87 -5.54 -8.80 3.15
CA CYS A 87 -5.44 -7.37 3.38
C CYS A 87 -4.72 -7.05 4.70
N GLU A 88 -5.04 -7.77 5.78
CA GLU A 88 -4.46 -7.50 7.09
C GLU A 88 -2.98 -7.84 7.10
N ALA A 89 -2.58 -8.92 6.44
CA ALA A 89 -1.17 -9.25 6.22
C ALA A 89 -0.46 -8.13 5.45
N PHE A 90 -1.06 -7.61 4.37
CA PHE A 90 -0.46 -6.51 3.59
C PHE A 90 -0.38 -5.20 4.39
N ARG A 91 -1.41 -4.87 5.18
CA ARG A 91 -1.40 -3.73 6.11
C ARG A 91 -0.25 -3.86 7.11
N ASN A 92 -0.08 -5.03 7.71
CA ASN A 92 0.99 -5.28 8.69
C ASN A 92 2.37 -5.23 8.04
N PHE A 93 2.50 -5.75 6.83
CA PHE A 93 3.72 -5.62 6.03
C PHE A 93 4.08 -4.14 5.82
N LEU A 94 3.14 -3.33 5.32
CA LEU A 94 3.37 -1.90 5.12
C LEU A 94 3.80 -1.19 6.41
N SER A 95 3.20 -1.52 7.56
CA SER A 95 3.60 -0.92 8.84
C SER A 95 5.04 -1.26 9.28
N GLY A 96 5.60 -2.35 8.77
CA GLY A 96 6.96 -2.81 9.08
C GLY A 96 8.02 -2.39 8.05
N VAL A 97 7.61 -1.84 6.91
CA VAL A 97 8.51 -1.44 5.83
C VAL A 97 9.37 -0.25 6.25
N LYS A 98 10.67 -0.34 5.91
CA LYS A 98 11.59 0.81 6.02
C LYS A 98 11.37 1.75 4.85
N ALA A 99 10.71 2.87 5.11
CA ALA A 99 10.37 3.90 4.13
C ALA A 99 11.50 4.27 3.16
N GLN A 100 12.74 4.41 3.68
CA GLN A 100 13.88 4.87 2.87
C GLN A 100 14.29 3.88 1.78
N ARG A 101 14.01 2.58 1.94
CA ARG A 101 14.40 1.56 0.95
C ARG A 101 13.63 1.69 -0.36
N TYR A 102 12.36 2.08 -0.26
CA TYR A 102 11.46 2.22 -1.40
C TYR A 102 11.09 3.67 -1.66
N HIS A 103 11.83 4.61 -1.06
CA HIS A 103 11.59 6.04 -1.22
C HIS A 103 10.14 6.44 -0.95
N LEU A 104 9.51 5.79 0.04
CA LEU A 104 8.10 5.98 0.37
C LEU A 104 7.90 7.19 1.26
N GLN A 105 7.05 8.11 0.81
CA GLN A 105 6.55 9.19 1.65
C GLN A 105 5.18 8.84 2.25
N TYR A 106 4.31 8.19 1.46
CA TYR A 106 2.97 7.82 1.89
C TYR A 106 2.56 6.46 1.32
N ALA A 107 1.81 5.70 2.12
CA ALA A 107 1.14 4.50 1.66
C ALA A 107 -0.28 4.46 2.23
N SER A 108 -1.25 4.01 1.45
CA SER A 108 -2.54 3.60 2.00
C SER A 108 -3.06 2.34 1.34
N VAL A 109 -3.68 1.50 2.13
CA VAL A 109 -4.34 0.27 1.70
C VAL A 109 -5.81 0.35 2.02
N LYS A 110 -6.65 0.17 1.01
CA LYS A 110 -8.10 0.11 1.12
C LYS A 110 -8.57 -1.32 0.88
N CYS A 111 -9.30 -1.83 1.86
CA CYS A 111 -9.86 -3.17 1.88
C CYS A 111 -11.31 -3.07 2.34
N GLY A 112 -12.26 -3.26 1.45
CA GLY A 112 -13.64 -3.01 1.87
C GLY A 112 -13.97 -1.55 1.94
N GLY A 113 -14.84 -1.28 2.91
CA GLY A 113 -15.10 0.05 3.41
C GLY A 113 -14.02 0.58 4.35
N MET A 114 -12.89 -0.12 4.55
CA MET A 114 -11.82 0.32 5.45
C MET A 114 -10.59 0.77 4.66
N THR A 115 -10.02 1.90 5.05
CA THR A 115 -8.76 2.42 4.52
C THR A 115 -7.79 2.64 5.67
N TYR A 116 -6.58 2.10 5.52
CA TYR A 116 -5.47 2.31 6.44
C TYR A 116 -4.42 3.16 5.73
N SER A 117 -3.94 4.20 6.41
CA SER A 117 -2.96 5.13 5.86
C SER A 117 -1.73 5.20 6.75
N PHE A 118 -0.57 5.27 6.11
CA PHE A 118 0.74 5.35 6.75
C PHE A 118 1.48 6.57 6.22
N CYS A 119 1.88 7.44 7.14
CA CYS A 119 2.83 8.51 6.85
C CYS A 119 4.23 7.97 7.11
N MET A 120 5.01 7.82 6.04
CA MET A 120 6.33 7.19 6.03
C MET A 120 7.48 8.21 6.03
N GLY A 121 7.16 9.48 5.76
CA GLY A 121 8.06 10.63 5.91
C GLY A 121 7.74 11.50 7.13
N PHE A 122 8.52 12.56 7.35
CA PHE A 122 8.33 13.52 8.45
C PHE A 122 7.05 14.36 8.30
N ALA A 123 6.61 14.59 7.06
CA ALA A 123 5.33 15.20 6.72
C ALA A 123 4.76 14.51 5.47
N CYS A 124 3.51 14.08 5.54
CA CYS A 124 2.81 13.42 4.45
C CYS A 124 1.45 14.08 4.29
N ASP A 125 1.24 14.75 3.16
CA ASP A 125 -0.08 15.17 2.73
C ASP A 125 -0.46 14.37 1.48
N PRO A 126 -1.37 13.39 1.57
CA PRO A 126 -1.79 12.60 0.41
C PRO A 126 -2.44 13.43 -0.71
N TYR A 127 -2.82 14.69 -0.43
CA TYR A 127 -3.42 15.62 -1.38
C TYR A 127 -2.56 16.88 -1.63
N GLY A 128 -1.49 17.09 -0.87
CA GLY A 128 -0.57 18.24 -1.02
C GLY A 128 0.21 18.21 -2.34
N TYR A 129 0.25 17.03 -2.94
CA TYR A 129 0.78 16.72 -4.26
C TYR A 129 0.06 17.50 -5.40
N VAL A 130 -1.17 17.99 -5.22
CA VAL A 130 -1.88 18.73 -6.29
C VAL A 130 -1.34 20.16 -6.50
N THR A 131 -0.39 20.65 -5.68
CA THR A 131 0.03 22.06 -5.67
C THR A 131 1.53 22.34 -5.84
N ALA A 132 2.32 21.38 -6.34
CA ALA A 132 3.69 21.69 -6.78
C ALA A 132 3.68 22.26 -8.22
N SER A 133 3.09 23.44 -8.41
CA SER A 133 3.50 24.30 -9.52
C SER A 133 4.82 24.97 -9.13
N PRO A 134 5.89 24.89 -9.95
CA PRO A 134 7.18 25.49 -9.64
C PRO A 134 7.19 27.03 -9.79
N TYR A 135 6.06 27.70 -9.59
CA TYR A 135 5.95 29.14 -9.76
C TYR A 135 5.30 29.81 -8.54
N SER A 136 6.04 29.88 -7.44
CA SER A 136 5.90 30.99 -6.49
C SER A 136 7.16 31.14 -5.64
N THR A 137 8.26 31.54 -6.27
CA THR A 137 9.30 32.31 -5.57
C THR A 137 8.95 33.78 -5.68
N THR A 138 8.19 34.29 -4.72
CA THR A 138 8.28 35.70 -4.30
C THR A 138 8.11 35.79 -2.80
N ALA A 139 9.23 35.66 -2.11
CA ALA A 139 9.44 36.22 -0.79
C ALA A 139 10.86 36.80 -0.81
N TRP A 140 10.97 38.09 -1.15
CA TRP A 140 11.83 39.14 -0.58
C TRP A 140 11.39 40.46 -1.22
#